data_AF-A0A954VPX4-F1
#
_entry.id   AF-A0A954VPX4-F1
#
_cell.length_a   1.000
_cell.length_b   1.000
_cell.length_c   1.000
_cell.angle_alpha   90.00
_cell.angle_beta   90.00
_cell.angle_gamma   90.00
#
_symmetry.space_group_name_H-M   'P 1'
#
loop_
_entity.id
_entity.type
_entity.pdbx_description
1 polymer ?
#
loop_
_entity_poly.entity_id
_entity_poly.type
_entity_poly.pdbx_seq_one_letter_code
_entity_poly.pdbx_strand_id
1 'polypeptide(L)'
;MNYEFDLEDWLPRFPLTDRHGHYSGDDITSPCDLCNNEWLRRGMRDQFDWGEPVPIDVFVHSVGEPENRFATKIGGLPYRPADLPWPITRDWRSMALIAQFNFTNSKDIIGDIPGDLLLIFGDDADGPVEPLHFEWQPLGLSNLVTKLPGDQMEITHCFGNRWRTFSYPNANPVDMTGRYPKCNGKNVWSSYWIPQYQATQIGRAPFFIQDGDDDIPGTPLCAVASVQPDAHKPFPWVNHAEPLCPENQWPRDDDNLMIGDLGCIFVFIDDDGRIHAGESCY
;
A
#
# COMPACT_ATOMS: atom_id res chain seq x y z
N MET A 1 16.81 -12.47 -2.05
CA MET A 1 16.95 -11.00 -2.05
C MET A 1 15.85 -10.46 -1.14
N ASN A 2 16.19 -9.59 -0.20
CA ASN A 2 15.20 -8.89 0.63
C ASN A 2 14.98 -7.52 -0.02
N TYR A 3 13.75 -7.24 -0.44
CA TYR A 3 13.39 -5.95 -1.00
C TYR A 3 13.16 -4.99 0.15
N GLU A 4 14.23 -4.33 0.59
CA GLU A 4 14.18 -3.31 1.64
C GLU A 4 14.34 -1.92 1.01
N PHE A 5 13.61 -0.95 1.56
CA PHE A 5 13.69 0.45 1.20
C PHE A 5 14.44 1.20 2.32
N ASP A 6 15.63 1.70 2.00
CA ASP A 6 16.44 2.49 2.93
C ASP A 6 16.04 3.96 2.87
N LEU A 7 15.15 4.37 3.78
CA LEU A 7 14.64 5.74 3.81
C LEU A 7 15.75 6.80 3.88
N GLU A 8 16.83 6.57 4.64
CA GLU A 8 17.87 7.60 4.82
C GLU A 8 18.68 7.85 3.54
N ASP A 9 18.79 6.84 2.66
CA ASP A 9 19.42 6.99 1.33
C ASP A 9 18.54 7.79 0.34
N TRP A 10 17.22 7.80 0.57
CA TRP A 10 16.24 8.46 -0.29
C TRP A 10 15.89 9.88 0.15
N LEU A 11 15.82 10.15 1.46
CA LEU A 11 15.44 11.46 2.01
C LEU A 11 16.22 12.65 1.43
N PRO A 12 17.55 12.59 1.23
CA PRO A 12 18.31 13.70 0.63
C PRO A 12 17.94 14.01 -0.82
N ARG A 13 17.30 13.06 -1.53
CA ARG A 13 16.89 13.22 -2.94
C ARG A 13 15.58 14.00 -3.07
N PHE A 14 14.76 13.98 -2.03
CA PHE A 14 13.44 14.62 -2.00
C PHE A 14 13.29 15.52 -0.78
N PRO A 15 13.99 16.67 -0.75
CA PRO A 15 13.76 17.66 0.30
C PRO A 15 12.33 18.21 0.22
N LEU A 16 11.79 18.68 1.35
CA LEU A 16 10.49 19.36 1.35
C LEU A 16 10.49 20.53 0.38
N THR A 17 9.62 20.44 -0.63
CA THR A 17 9.32 21.54 -1.55
C THR A 17 7.99 22.13 -1.20
N ASP A 18 7.92 23.45 -1.07
CA ASP A 18 6.61 24.09 -0.93
C ASP A 18 5.85 24.04 -2.25
N ARG A 19 4.56 23.78 -2.14
CA ARG A 19 3.61 23.84 -3.24
C ARG A 19 2.62 24.94 -2.90
N HIS A 20 2.62 26.00 -3.69
CA HIS A 20 1.70 27.13 -3.51
C HIS A 20 1.72 27.71 -2.07
N GLY A 21 2.92 27.79 -1.46
CA GLY A 21 3.09 28.40 -0.14
C GLY A 21 2.71 27.53 1.06
N HIS A 22 2.42 26.25 0.86
CA HIS A 22 2.17 25.27 1.92
C HIS A 22 2.89 23.95 1.63
N TYR A 23 2.93 23.07 2.63
CA TYR A 23 3.22 21.65 2.41
C TYR A 23 1.91 20.85 2.49
N SER A 24 1.91 19.63 2.00
CA SER A 24 0.81 18.69 2.16
C SER A 24 1.37 17.32 2.49
N GLY A 25 0.69 16.53 3.32
CA GLY A 25 0.90 15.09 3.28
C GLY A 25 0.45 14.53 1.92
N ASP A 26 0.91 13.33 1.59
CA ASP A 26 0.55 12.58 0.39
C ASP A 26 0.17 11.13 0.75
N ASP A 27 -0.63 10.47 -0.07
CA ASP A 27 -0.74 9.02 -0.12
C ASP A 27 0.56 8.40 -0.68
N ILE A 28 0.92 7.20 -0.22
CA ILE A 28 2.23 6.61 -0.56
C ILE A 28 2.11 5.76 -1.82
N THR A 29 2.31 6.39 -2.97
CA THR A 29 2.39 5.68 -4.27
C THR A 29 3.82 5.58 -4.79
N SER A 30 4.72 6.46 -4.35
CA SER A 30 6.11 6.49 -4.81
C SER A 30 7.14 6.86 -3.70
N PRO A 31 8.46 6.71 -3.95
CA PRO A 31 9.50 7.13 -3.02
C PRO A 31 9.43 8.58 -2.56
N CYS A 32 9.00 9.51 -3.43
CA CYS A 32 8.97 10.92 -3.07
C CYS A 32 7.86 11.23 -2.07
N ASP A 33 6.72 10.55 -2.17
CA ASP A 33 5.57 10.77 -1.29
C ASP A 33 5.91 10.27 0.13
N LEU A 34 6.58 9.11 0.22
CA LEU A 34 7.09 8.62 1.49
C LEU A 34 8.10 9.58 2.13
N CYS A 35 9.07 10.07 1.34
CA CYS A 35 10.07 11.00 1.83
C CYS A 35 9.44 12.34 2.25
N ASN A 36 8.44 12.83 1.51
CA ASN A 36 7.70 14.05 1.87
C ASN A 36 7.01 13.89 3.22
N ASN A 37 6.23 12.82 3.42
CA ASN A 37 5.57 12.57 4.68
C ASN A 37 6.55 12.39 5.85
N GLU A 38 7.67 11.71 5.63
CA GLU A 38 8.68 11.52 6.68
C GLU A 38 9.41 12.82 7.05
N TRP A 39 9.69 13.69 6.08
CA TRP A 39 10.20 15.01 6.41
C TRP A 39 9.17 15.85 7.18
N LEU A 40 7.89 15.78 6.81
CA LEU A 40 6.82 16.46 7.53
C LEU A 40 6.70 15.93 8.95
N ARG A 41 6.68 14.62 9.13
CA ARG A 41 6.65 13.95 10.45
C ARG A 41 7.81 14.42 11.33
N ARG A 42 9.03 14.46 10.81
CA ARG A 42 10.22 14.96 11.53
C ARG A 42 10.09 16.43 11.91
N GLY A 43 9.64 17.28 10.99
CA GLY A 43 9.50 18.71 11.22
C GLY A 43 8.28 19.10 12.07
N MET A 44 7.31 18.21 12.23
CA MET A 44 6.08 18.39 13.01
C MET A 44 6.12 17.64 14.33
N ARG A 45 7.27 17.10 14.75
CA ARG A 45 7.39 16.30 15.96
C ARG A 45 6.79 16.97 17.20
N ASP A 46 6.96 18.28 17.32
CA ASP A 46 6.49 19.06 18.48
C ASP A 46 5.07 19.61 18.30
N GLN A 47 4.39 19.28 17.19
CA GLN A 47 3.03 19.72 16.88
C GLN A 47 1.97 18.70 17.28
N PHE A 48 2.37 17.46 17.60
CA PHE A 48 1.47 16.36 17.96
C PHE A 48 1.87 15.74 19.30
N ASP A 49 0.87 15.38 20.09
CA ASP A 49 0.98 14.28 21.04
C ASP A 49 0.82 13.00 20.22
N TRP A 50 1.92 12.30 19.94
CA TRP A 50 1.93 11.17 19.02
C TRP A 50 1.29 9.90 19.60
N GLY A 51 1.05 9.84 20.92
CA GLY A 51 0.55 8.64 21.56
C GLY A 51 1.48 7.43 21.41
N GLU A 52 0.91 6.23 21.53
CA GLU A 52 1.68 4.98 21.44
C GLU A 52 1.98 4.62 19.97
N PRO A 53 3.26 4.38 19.62
CA PRO A 53 3.62 3.92 18.28
C PRO A 53 3.14 2.48 18.03
N VAL A 54 2.56 2.23 16.86
CA VAL A 54 2.16 0.90 16.39
C VAL A 54 3.08 0.49 15.23
N PRO A 55 3.86 -0.60 15.34
CA PRO A 55 4.79 -0.99 14.29
C PRO A 55 4.05 -1.45 13.03
N ILE A 56 4.56 -1.06 11.87
CA ILE A 56 4.04 -1.42 10.55
C ILE A 56 5.18 -1.61 9.55
N ASP A 57 4.88 -2.30 8.45
CA ASP A 57 5.71 -2.34 7.26
C ASP A 57 4.99 -1.65 6.10
N VAL A 58 5.58 -0.56 5.58
CA VAL A 58 5.09 0.17 4.40
C VAL A 58 5.83 -0.33 3.17
N PHE A 59 5.15 -0.45 2.03
CA PHE A 59 5.76 -0.89 0.78
C PHE A 59 5.77 0.23 -0.27
N VAL A 60 6.97 0.57 -0.75
CA VAL A 60 7.17 1.48 -1.89
C VAL A 60 7.52 0.67 -3.12
N HIS A 61 6.80 0.88 -4.22
CA HIS A 61 6.81 -0.08 -5.32
C HIS A 61 7.95 0.13 -6.33
N SER A 62 8.50 -0.98 -6.79
CA SER A 62 9.25 -1.10 -8.05
C SER A 62 8.32 -1.64 -9.13
N VAL A 63 8.43 -1.15 -10.36
CA VAL A 63 7.66 -1.69 -11.49
C VAL A 63 8.25 -3.01 -11.99
N GLY A 64 7.40 -3.93 -12.43
CA GLY A 64 7.74 -5.23 -13.01
C GLY A 64 7.51 -6.41 -12.07
N GLU A 65 8.03 -7.58 -12.45
CA GLU A 65 7.99 -8.79 -11.63
C GLU A 65 9.25 -8.91 -10.77
N PRO A 66 9.12 -9.26 -9.47
CA PRO A 66 10.26 -9.51 -8.61
C PRO A 66 10.96 -10.83 -9.02
N GLU A 67 12.30 -10.87 -8.91
CA GLU A 67 13.08 -12.11 -9.10
C GLU A 67 12.59 -13.23 -8.16
N ASN A 68 12.31 -12.83 -6.92
CA ASN A 68 11.75 -13.69 -5.91
C ASN A 68 10.22 -13.76 -6.00
N ARG A 69 9.70 -14.97 -6.28
CA ARG A 69 8.27 -15.24 -6.47
C ARG A 69 7.39 -14.98 -5.25
N PHE A 70 7.95 -15.02 -4.05
CA PHE A 70 7.22 -14.80 -2.80
C PHE A 70 7.35 -13.37 -2.26
N ALA A 71 7.71 -12.38 -3.08
CA ALA A 71 7.71 -10.98 -2.65
C ALA A 71 6.28 -10.47 -2.37
N THR A 72 6.15 -9.43 -1.53
CA THR A 72 4.92 -8.63 -1.50
C THR A 72 4.79 -7.88 -2.82
N LYS A 73 3.64 -7.98 -3.49
CA LYS A 73 3.43 -7.43 -4.84
C LYS A 73 1.97 -7.23 -5.20
N ILE A 74 1.74 -6.48 -6.28
CA ILE A 74 0.46 -6.22 -6.92
C ILE A 74 0.53 -6.73 -8.36
N GLY A 75 -0.53 -7.40 -8.81
CA GLY A 75 -0.55 -8.04 -10.12
C GLY A 75 0.49 -9.16 -10.28
N GLY A 76 0.58 -9.68 -11.49
CA GLY A 76 1.62 -10.62 -11.87
C GLY A 76 1.38 -12.06 -11.41
N LEU A 77 2.39 -12.91 -11.59
CA LEU A 77 2.32 -14.35 -11.33
C LEU A 77 2.32 -14.66 -9.82
N PRO A 78 1.23 -15.14 -9.20
CA PRO A 78 1.20 -15.41 -7.77
C PRO A 78 2.14 -16.55 -7.38
N TYR A 79 2.52 -16.59 -6.10
CA TYR A 79 3.14 -17.75 -5.47
C TYR A 79 2.06 -18.80 -5.16
N ARG A 80 1.57 -19.46 -6.22
CA ARG A 80 0.42 -20.36 -6.14
C ARG A 80 0.72 -21.69 -6.84
N PRO A 81 0.30 -22.85 -6.29
CA PRO A 81 0.40 -24.12 -6.99
C PRO A 81 -0.31 -24.11 -8.36
N ALA A 82 0.31 -24.71 -9.36
CA ALA A 82 -0.20 -24.74 -10.74
C ALA A 82 -1.37 -25.70 -10.95
N ASP A 83 -1.57 -26.65 -10.03
CA ASP A 83 -2.60 -27.69 -10.08
C ASP A 83 -3.93 -27.26 -9.42
N LEU A 84 -3.95 -26.14 -8.72
CA LEU A 84 -5.18 -25.57 -8.17
C LEU A 84 -5.99 -24.87 -9.28
N PRO A 85 -7.33 -25.09 -9.36
CA PRO A 85 -8.19 -24.33 -10.26
C PRO A 85 -8.03 -22.82 -10.04
N TRP A 86 -7.97 -22.03 -11.12
CA TRP A 86 -7.86 -20.58 -10.98
C TRP A 86 -9.13 -19.98 -10.35
N PRO A 87 -9.04 -18.96 -9.49
CA PRO A 87 -10.21 -18.28 -8.96
C PRO A 87 -11.02 -17.62 -10.09
N ILE A 88 -12.34 -17.82 -10.08
CA ILE A 88 -13.25 -17.34 -11.13
C ILE A 88 -14.39 -16.54 -10.53
N THR A 89 -14.86 -15.53 -11.27
CA THR A 89 -16.06 -14.76 -10.94
C THR A 89 -17.33 -15.57 -11.23
N ARG A 90 -18.50 -15.03 -10.85
CA ARG A 90 -19.80 -15.65 -11.16
C ARG A 90 -20.08 -15.76 -12.66
N ASP A 91 -19.46 -14.89 -13.46
CA ASP A 91 -19.57 -14.86 -14.92
C ASP A 91 -18.47 -15.66 -15.62
N TRP A 92 -17.76 -16.52 -14.88
CA TRP A 92 -16.73 -17.43 -15.40
C TRP A 92 -15.48 -16.74 -15.95
N ARG A 93 -15.26 -15.46 -15.62
CA ARG A 93 -14.00 -14.78 -15.91
C ARG A 93 -12.97 -15.10 -14.84
N SER A 94 -11.71 -15.19 -15.25
CA SER A 94 -10.59 -15.34 -14.32
C SER A 94 -10.40 -14.07 -13.49
N MET A 95 -10.29 -14.21 -12.17
CA MET A 95 -9.91 -13.09 -11.31
C MET A 95 -8.43 -12.75 -11.47
N ALA A 96 -8.07 -11.47 -11.43
CA ALA A 96 -6.68 -11.04 -11.38
C ALA A 96 -6.11 -11.18 -9.97
N LEU A 97 -4.79 -11.29 -9.86
CA LEU A 97 -4.10 -11.13 -8.59
C LEU A 97 -4.07 -9.64 -8.24
N ILE A 98 -4.86 -9.23 -7.25
CA ILE A 98 -4.87 -7.84 -6.76
C ILE A 98 -3.60 -7.61 -5.95
N ALA A 99 -3.32 -8.49 -4.99
CA ALA A 99 -2.13 -8.41 -4.18
C ALA A 99 -1.67 -9.77 -3.66
N GLN A 100 -0.38 -9.83 -3.35
CA GLN A 100 0.23 -10.89 -2.58
C GLN A 100 1.00 -10.23 -1.44
N PHE A 101 0.76 -10.65 -0.20
CA PHE A 101 1.56 -10.24 0.95
C PHE A 101 2.43 -11.40 1.42
N ASN A 102 3.71 -11.10 1.68
CA ASN A 102 4.60 -12.00 2.37
C ASN A 102 4.84 -11.51 3.80
N PHE A 103 4.37 -12.30 4.76
CA PHE A 103 4.45 -11.95 6.18
C PHE A 103 5.68 -12.51 6.88
N THR A 104 6.57 -13.25 6.20
CA THR A 104 7.69 -13.94 6.88
C THR A 104 8.61 -12.99 7.63
N ASN A 105 8.72 -11.75 7.16
CA ASN A 105 9.54 -10.72 7.80
C ASN A 105 8.75 -9.81 8.74
N SER A 106 7.45 -10.05 8.94
CA SER A 106 6.51 -9.20 9.68
C SER A 106 5.79 -9.96 10.81
N LYS A 107 6.18 -11.21 11.11
CA LYS A 107 5.58 -12.01 12.19
C LYS A 107 5.69 -11.36 13.56
N ASP A 108 6.70 -10.50 13.77
CA ASP A 108 6.85 -9.70 14.98
C ASP A 108 5.77 -8.62 15.15
N ILE A 109 5.13 -8.21 14.06
CA ILE A 109 4.06 -7.20 14.04
C ILE A 109 2.69 -7.87 14.14
N ILE A 110 2.46 -8.89 13.31
CA ILE A 110 1.13 -9.47 13.12
C ILE A 110 0.86 -10.70 14.02
N GLY A 111 1.91 -11.35 14.53
CA GLY A 111 1.80 -12.58 15.31
C GLY A 111 1.69 -13.83 14.46
N ASP A 112 1.11 -14.88 15.03
CA ASP A 112 0.87 -16.15 14.35
C ASP A 112 -0.34 -16.04 13.42
N ILE A 113 -0.16 -16.49 12.17
CA ILE A 113 -1.18 -16.48 11.12
C ILE A 113 -1.19 -17.82 10.37
N PRO A 114 -2.28 -18.15 9.63
CA PRO A 114 -2.45 -19.48 9.03
C PRO A 114 -1.42 -19.89 7.98
N GLY A 115 -0.73 -18.93 7.34
CA GLY A 115 0.26 -19.18 6.30
C GLY A 115 1.42 -18.18 6.30
N ASP A 116 2.30 -18.30 5.32
CA ASP A 116 3.41 -17.35 5.14
C ASP A 116 3.05 -16.22 4.17
N LEU A 117 2.19 -16.53 3.18
CA LEU A 117 1.68 -15.60 2.20
C LEU A 117 0.16 -15.58 2.15
N LEU A 118 -0.42 -14.40 1.97
CA LEU A 118 -1.81 -14.21 1.59
C LEU A 118 -1.88 -13.74 0.14
N LEU A 119 -2.63 -14.47 -0.68
CA LEU A 119 -2.99 -14.07 -2.04
C LEU A 119 -4.40 -13.49 -2.03
N ILE A 120 -4.58 -12.36 -2.69
CA ILE A 120 -5.85 -11.66 -2.83
C ILE A 120 -6.16 -11.57 -4.31
N PHE A 121 -7.22 -12.25 -4.72
CA PHE A 121 -7.74 -12.21 -6.08
C PHE A 121 -9.02 -11.38 -6.12
N GLY A 122 -9.27 -10.72 -7.24
CA GLY A 122 -10.42 -9.84 -7.43
C GLY A 122 -10.65 -9.55 -8.90
N ASP A 123 -11.70 -8.77 -9.16
CA ASP A 123 -12.12 -8.35 -10.48
C ASP A 123 -12.90 -7.03 -10.35
N ASP A 124 -12.79 -6.14 -11.33
CA ASP A 124 -13.31 -4.77 -11.29
C ASP A 124 -14.42 -4.49 -12.31
N ALA A 125 -14.90 -5.52 -13.03
CA ALA A 125 -15.69 -5.29 -14.24
C ALA A 125 -17.04 -4.58 -14.02
N ASP A 126 -17.51 -4.51 -12.78
CA ASP A 126 -18.78 -3.88 -12.41
C ASP A 126 -18.61 -2.67 -11.46
N GLY A 127 -17.38 -2.17 -11.25
CA GLY A 127 -17.09 -1.00 -10.42
C GLY A 127 -16.04 -1.27 -9.33
N PRO A 128 -16.43 -1.59 -8.09
CA PRO A 128 -15.50 -1.94 -7.02
C PRO A 128 -14.78 -3.25 -7.32
N VAL A 129 -13.64 -3.49 -6.67
CA VAL A 129 -12.84 -4.72 -6.82
C VAL A 129 -13.50 -5.84 -6.02
N GLU A 130 -14.63 -6.34 -6.52
CA GLU A 130 -15.41 -7.41 -5.93
C GLU A 130 -15.94 -8.41 -6.97
N PRO A 131 -16.04 -9.70 -6.62
CA PRO A 131 -15.79 -10.27 -5.30
C PRO A 131 -14.30 -10.58 -5.06
N LEU A 132 -13.87 -10.49 -3.80
CA LEU A 132 -12.53 -10.89 -3.37
C LEU A 132 -12.44 -12.39 -3.04
N HIS A 133 -11.33 -13.02 -3.42
CA HIS A 133 -11.00 -14.40 -3.08
C HIS A 133 -9.62 -14.47 -2.42
N PHE A 134 -9.54 -15.12 -1.26
CA PHE A 134 -8.35 -15.15 -0.41
C PHE A 134 -7.75 -16.54 -0.35
N GLU A 135 -6.43 -16.64 -0.48
CA GLU A 135 -5.71 -17.92 -0.32
C GLU A 135 -4.47 -17.76 0.55
N TRP A 136 -4.36 -18.59 1.58
CA TRP A 136 -3.13 -18.76 2.35
C TRP A 136 -2.20 -19.74 1.64
N GLN A 137 -0.92 -19.39 1.53
CA GLN A 137 0.11 -20.25 0.95
C GLN A 137 1.33 -20.36 1.88
N PRO A 138 1.87 -21.58 2.11
CA PRO A 138 3.14 -21.76 2.80
C PRO A 138 4.31 -21.52 1.84
N LEU A 139 5.47 -21.11 2.36
CA LEU A 139 6.70 -21.15 1.57
C LEU A 139 7.14 -22.60 1.26
N GLY A 140 8.02 -22.76 0.27
CA GLY A 140 8.61 -24.06 -0.12
C GLY A 140 7.86 -24.83 -1.22
N LEU A 141 6.76 -24.30 -1.75
CA LEU A 141 6.11 -24.81 -2.96
C LEU A 141 7.07 -24.83 -4.18
N SER A 142 6.99 -25.88 -4.98
CA SER A 142 7.86 -26.09 -6.15
C SER A 142 7.11 -26.09 -7.49
N ASN A 143 5.84 -26.50 -7.51
CA ASN A 143 4.99 -26.53 -8.70
C ASN A 143 4.20 -25.23 -8.84
N LEU A 144 4.88 -24.10 -9.03
CA LEU A 144 4.22 -22.79 -9.11
C LEU A 144 3.58 -22.55 -10.47
N VAL A 145 2.49 -21.80 -10.50
CA VAL A 145 1.92 -21.29 -11.75
C VAL A 145 2.94 -20.46 -12.53
N THR A 146 2.94 -20.62 -13.85
CA THR A 146 3.91 -19.99 -14.78
C THR A 146 3.26 -19.11 -15.83
N LYS A 147 1.92 -19.10 -15.91
CA LYS A 147 1.15 -18.30 -16.86
C LYS A 147 -0.11 -17.78 -16.19
N LEU A 148 -0.43 -16.53 -16.48
CA LEU A 148 -1.69 -15.93 -16.11
C LEU A 148 -2.78 -16.36 -17.10
N PRO A 149 -4.06 -16.42 -16.67
CA PRO A 149 -5.19 -16.49 -17.60
C PRO A 149 -5.21 -15.27 -18.52
N GLY A 150 -5.79 -15.43 -19.71
CA GLY A 150 -5.79 -14.38 -20.74
C GLY A 150 -6.97 -13.41 -20.68
N ASP A 151 -7.90 -13.60 -19.75
CA ASP A 151 -9.21 -12.92 -19.69
C ASP A 151 -9.44 -12.15 -18.37
N GLN A 152 -8.40 -12.01 -17.55
CA GLN A 152 -8.43 -11.24 -16.30
C GLN A 152 -8.26 -9.73 -16.56
N MET A 153 -8.65 -8.89 -15.60
CA MET A 153 -8.36 -7.44 -15.64
C MET A 153 -6.84 -7.18 -15.77
N GLU A 154 -6.49 -6.13 -16.48
CA GLU A 154 -5.08 -5.73 -16.68
C GLU A 154 -4.62 -4.91 -15.47
N ILE A 155 -3.50 -5.32 -14.87
CA ILE A 155 -2.87 -4.61 -13.76
C ILE A 155 -1.37 -4.54 -14.04
N THR A 156 -0.80 -3.36 -13.94
CA THR A 156 0.64 -3.12 -14.02
C THR A 156 1.30 -3.82 -12.85
N HIS A 157 2.11 -4.82 -13.18
CA HIS A 157 2.80 -5.60 -12.15
C HIS A 157 3.81 -4.71 -11.43
N CYS A 158 3.78 -4.74 -10.11
CA CYS A 158 4.78 -4.06 -9.29
C CYS A 158 5.02 -4.81 -7.99
N PHE A 159 6.18 -4.60 -7.37
CA PHE A 159 6.55 -5.28 -6.12
C PHE A 159 7.05 -4.29 -5.09
N GLY A 160 6.73 -4.58 -3.83
CA GLY A 160 7.01 -3.69 -2.72
C GLY A 160 8.46 -3.80 -2.22
N ASN A 161 9.10 -2.66 -2.04
CA ASN A 161 10.31 -2.51 -1.23
C ASN A 161 9.86 -2.07 0.16
N ARG A 162 10.16 -2.92 1.15
CA ARG A 162 9.67 -2.80 2.51
C ARG A 162 10.43 -1.74 3.29
N TRP A 163 9.72 -0.88 4.00
CA TRP A 163 10.28 0.00 5.02
C TRP A 163 9.53 -0.19 6.33
N ARG A 164 10.26 -0.59 7.38
CA ARG A 164 9.71 -0.77 8.72
C ARG A 164 9.66 0.55 9.47
N THR A 165 8.49 0.86 10.03
CA THR A 165 8.24 2.12 10.73
C THR A 165 7.11 1.98 11.75
N PHE A 166 6.58 3.11 12.23
CA PHE A 166 5.42 3.17 13.11
C PHE A 166 4.31 4.05 12.50
N SER A 167 3.08 3.62 12.73
CA SER A 167 1.87 4.45 12.67
C SER A 167 1.53 4.93 14.08
N TYR A 168 0.79 6.04 14.15
CA TYR A 168 0.40 6.70 15.40
C TYR A 168 -1.10 6.96 15.41
N PRO A 169 -1.94 5.91 15.56
CA PRO A 169 -3.40 6.03 15.44
C PRO A 169 -4.05 6.92 16.50
N ASN A 170 -3.37 7.13 17.62
CA ASN A 170 -3.83 8.00 18.70
C ASN A 170 -3.17 9.39 18.67
N ALA A 171 -2.52 9.77 17.57
CA ALA A 171 -1.87 11.06 17.48
C ALA A 171 -2.89 12.20 17.47
N ASN A 172 -2.69 13.20 18.31
CA ASN A 172 -3.56 14.37 18.41
C ASN A 172 -2.72 15.66 18.30
N PRO A 173 -3.18 16.70 17.58
CA PRO A 173 -2.48 17.98 17.57
C PRO A 173 -2.42 18.61 18.96
N VAL A 174 -1.25 19.12 19.37
CA VAL A 174 -1.04 19.78 20.69
C VAL A 174 -1.74 21.14 20.75
N ASP A 175 -1.78 21.85 19.63
CA ASP A 175 -2.39 23.17 19.51
C ASP A 175 -3.44 23.18 18.38
N MET A 176 -4.71 23.28 18.78
CA MET A 176 -5.87 23.36 17.89
C MET A 176 -6.30 24.80 17.60
N THR A 177 -5.56 25.82 18.08
CA THR A 177 -5.92 27.23 17.85
C THR A 177 -5.66 27.68 16.41
N GLY A 178 -4.73 27.02 15.72
CA GLY A 178 -4.50 27.17 14.29
C GLY A 178 -5.35 26.22 13.46
N ARG A 179 -5.73 26.63 12.23
CA ARG A 179 -6.47 25.78 11.30
C ARG A 179 -5.66 24.58 10.80
N TYR A 180 -4.34 24.71 10.74
CA TYR A 180 -3.42 23.70 10.23
C TYR A 180 -2.17 23.63 11.11
N PRO A 181 -1.59 22.44 11.34
CA PRO A 181 -0.28 22.34 11.97
C PRO A 181 0.79 22.93 11.04
N LYS A 182 1.97 23.21 11.61
CA LYS A 182 3.07 23.84 10.86
C LYS A 182 4.32 22.99 10.83
N CYS A 183 5.00 23.00 9.69
CA CYS A 183 6.34 22.48 9.51
C CYS A 183 7.23 23.60 8.97
N ASN A 184 8.36 23.89 9.62
CA ASN A 184 9.27 24.98 9.24
C ASN A 184 8.56 26.33 9.01
N GLY A 185 7.55 26.64 9.84
CA GLY A 185 6.77 27.88 9.79
C GLY A 185 5.68 27.94 8.71
N LYS A 186 5.54 26.91 7.85
CA LYS A 186 4.49 26.82 6.83
C LYS A 186 3.37 25.88 7.25
N ASN A 187 2.16 26.15 6.81
CA ASN A 187 1.01 25.26 7.05
C ASN A 187 1.21 23.93 6.34
N VAL A 188 0.75 22.85 6.96
CA VAL A 188 0.70 21.51 6.39
C VAL A 188 -0.74 21.12 6.16
N TRP A 189 -1.11 20.99 4.88
CA TRP A 189 -2.40 20.48 4.44
C TRP A 189 -2.40 18.96 4.48
N SER A 190 -3.59 18.37 4.49
CA SER A 190 -3.76 16.91 4.59
C SER A 190 -2.91 16.26 5.68
N SER A 191 -2.75 16.95 6.81
CA SER A 191 -1.88 16.50 7.91
C SER A 191 -2.37 15.21 8.57
N TYR A 192 -3.59 14.76 8.25
CA TYR A 192 -4.16 13.49 8.68
C TYR A 192 -3.43 12.27 8.11
N TRP A 193 -2.69 12.39 6.99
CA TRP A 193 -1.85 11.31 6.46
C TRP A 193 -0.48 11.17 7.16
N ILE A 194 -0.13 12.09 8.07
CA ILE A 194 1.19 12.07 8.72
C ILE A 194 1.26 11.07 9.89
N PRO A 195 0.24 10.95 10.77
CA PRO A 195 0.24 9.94 11.81
C PRO A 195 0.11 8.51 11.31
N GLN A 196 -0.70 8.29 10.27
CA GLN A 196 -0.98 6.97 9.69
C GLN A 196 -0.83 7.05 8.17
N TYR A 197 -0.13 6.08 7.59
CA TYR A 197 0.10 6.04 6.15
C TYR A 197 -1.09 5.43 5.41
N GLN A 198 -1.58 6.12 4.38
CA GLN A 198 -2.33 5.49 3.31
C GLN A 198 -1.31 4.86 2.35
N ALA A 199 -1.13 3.55 2.45
CA ALA A 199 -0.14 2.81 1.70
C ALA A 199 -0.50 1.33 1.65
N THR A 200 0.05 0.63 0.66
CA THR A 200 0.16 -0.83 0.74
C THR A 200 1.06 -1.18 1.92
N GLN A 201 0.52 -1.90 2.90
CA GLN A 201 1.21 -2.11 4.18
C GLN A 201 0.79 -3.40 4.89
N ILE A 202 1.66 -3.88 5.78
CA ILE A 202 1.36 -4.93 6.76
C ILE A 202 1.38 -4.29 8.15
N GLY A 203 0.35 -4.55 8.95
CA GLY A 203 0.26 -4.05 10.32
C GLY A 203 -1.16 -3.73 10.77
N ARG A 204 -1.28 -3.25 12.00
CA ARG A 204 -2.56 -3.11 12.71
C ARG A 204 -3.14 -1.69 12.73
N ALA A 205 -2.49 -0.74 12.06
CA ALA A 205 -2.86 0.67 12.09
C ALA A 205 -2.71 1.33 10.70
N PRO A 206 -3.46 0.85 9.67
CA PRO A 206 -3.52 1.53 8.39
C PRO A 206 -4.23 2.88 8.53
N PHE A 207 -4.10 3.75 7.53
CA PHE A 207 -4.99 4.91 7.40
C PHE A 207 -6.34 4.45 6.86
N PHE A 208 -7.39 4.60 7.67
CA PHE A 208 -8.78 4.34 7.28
C PHE A 208 -9.34 5.58 6.57
N ILE A 209 -9.93 5.40 5.39
CA ILE A 209 -10.33 6.51 4.52
C ILE A 209 -11.69 7.06 4.95
N GLN A 210 -12.62 6.16 5.32
CA GLN A 210 -13.98 6.48 5.71
C GLN A 210 -14.25 6.08 7.15
N ASP A 211 -15.20 6.78 7.78
CA ASP A 211 -15.71 6.42 9.11
C ASP A 211 -16.34 5.02 9.04
N GLY A 212 -15.92 4.12 9.94
CA GLY A 212 -16.43 2.75 10.03
C GLY A 212 -15.61 1.71 9.28
N ASP A 213 -14.55 2.10 8.54
CA ASP A 213 -13.61 1.13 7.96
C ASP A 213 -12.92 0.27 9.05
N ASP A 214 -12.83 0.80 10.28
CA ASP A 214 -12.30 0.12 11.46
C ASP A 214 -13.32 -0.75 12.19
N ASP A 215 -14.61 -0.72 11.79
CA ASP A 215 -15.67 -1.56 12.34
C ASP A 215 -15.71 -2.96 11.71
N ILE A 216 -14.87 -3.24 10.70
CA ILE A 216 -14.77 -4.56 10.06
C ILE A 216 -14.34 -5.60 11.10
N PRO A 217 -15.00 -6.78 11.17
CA PRO A 217 -14.65 -7.80 12.15
C PRO A 217 -13.20 -8.27 12.07
N GLY A 218 -12.62 -8.56 13.23
CA GLY A 218 -11.26 -9.06 13.37
C GLY A 218 -10.26 -7.96 13.71
N THR A 219 -8.97 -8.28 13.63
CA THR A 219 -7.86 -7.32 13.80
C THR A 219 -7.32 -6.95 12.42
N PRO A 220 -6.98 -5.67 12.15
CA PRO A 220 -6.35 -5.29 10.89
C PRO A 220 -5.04 -6.07 10.67
N LEU A 221 -4.86 -6.62 9.47
CA LEU A 221 -3.72 -7.46 9.12
C LEU A 221 -2.82 -6.77 8.09
N CYS A 222 -3.42 -6.29 7.00
CA CYS A 222 -2.74 -5.57 5.93
C CYS A 222 -3.74 -4.69 5.16
N ALA A 223 -3.21 -3.78 4.35
CA ALA A 223 -4.00 -2.97 3.43
C ALA A 223 -3.30 -2.93 2.07
N VAL A 224 -4.08 -2.98 0.99
CA VAL A 224 -3.63 -2.73 -0.39
C VAL A 224 -4.12 -1.33 -0.76
N ALA A 225 -3.22 -0.42 -1.07
CA ALA A 225 -3.60 0.90 -1.59
C ALA A 225 -3.57 0.87 -3.12
N SER A 226 -4.34 1.77 -3.73
CA SER A 226 -4.18 2.12 -5.14
C SER A 226 -2.72 2.53 -5.43
N VAL A 227 -2.23 2.21 -6.62
CA VAL A 227 -0.86 2.53 -7.03
C VAL A 227 -0.92 3.41 -8.27
N GLN A 228 -1.02 4.72 -8.04
CA GLN A 228 -0.97 5.74 -9.09
C GLN A 228 0.27 6.62 -8.88
N PRO A 229 1.45 6.21 -9.38
CA PRO A 229 2.64 7.01 -9.24
C PRO A 229 2.49 8.35 -9.97
N ASP A 230 2.98 9.43 -9.37
CA ASP A 230 2.99 10.74 -10.01
C ASP A 230 3.85 10.70 -11.28
N ALA A 231 3.18 10.75 -12.44
CA ALA A 231 3.81 10.59 -13.74
C ALA A 231 4.83 11.70 -14.08
N HIS A 232 4.78 12.84 -13.39
CA HIS A 232 5.62 14.00 -13.67
C HIS A 232 6.80 14.14 -12.72
N LYS A 233 6.78 13.42 -11.59
CA LYS A 233 7.89 13.43 -10.65
C LYS A 233 8.98 12.43 -11.04
N PRO A 234 10.25 12.71 -10.71
CA PRO A 234 11.30 11.71 -10.80
C PRO A 234 11.06 10.61 -9.77
N PHE A 235 11.52 9.41 -10.11
CA PHE A 235 11.28 8.20 -9.33
C PHE A 235 9.81 7.89 -9.07
N PRO A 236 8.95 7.78 -10.10
CA PRO A 236 7.59 7.24 -9.97
C PRO A 236 7.61 5.82 -9.37
N TRP A 237 8.70 5.08 -9.59
CA TRP A 237 8.96 3.77 -9.01
C TRP A 237 10.38 3.74 -8.42
N VAL A 238 10.61 2.89 -7.42
CA VAL A 238 11.95 2.73 -6.79
C VAL A 238 13.05 2.42 -7.81
N ASN A 239 12.74 1.61 -8.83
CA ASN A 239 13.66 1.16 -9.87
C ASN A 239 13.56 1.96 -11.20
N HIS A 240 12.86 3.09 -11.23
CA HIS A 240 12.65 3.88 -12.45
C HIS A 240 12.84 5.37 -12.17
N ALA A 241 13.99 5.94 -12.54
CA ALA A 241 14.37 7.31 -12.13
C ALA A 241 13.66 8.44 -12.88
N GLU A 242 13.36 8.24 -14.17
CA GLU A 242 12.79 9.29 -15.02
C GLU A 242 11.27 9.43 -14.77
N PRO A 243 10.69 10.63 -14.96
CA PRO A 243 9.23 10.77 -14.99
C PRO A 243 8.59 9.89 -16.08
N LEU A 244 7.38 9.37 -15.82
CA LEU A 244 6.63 8.58 -16.81
C LEU A 244 6.10 9.44 -17.95
N CYS A 245 5.89 10.74 -17.72
CA CYS A 245 5.25 11.65 -18.64
C CYS A 245 5.84 13.07 -18.51
N PRO A 246 6.07 13.79 -19.63
CA PRO A 246 6.45 15.21 -19.58
C PRO A 246 5.42 16.06 -18.82
N GLU A 247 5.86 17.09 -18.10
CA GLU A 247 5.01 17.97 -17.26
C GLU A 247 3.79 18.59 -17.98
N ASN A 248 3.82 18.67 -19.31
CA ASN A 248 2.76 19.27 -20.12
C ASN A 248 1.84 18.26 -20.82
N GLN A 249 1.89 17.00 -20.43
CA GLN A 249 1.07 15.91 -20.97
C GLN A 249 0.31 15.22 -19.85
N TRP A 250 -0.85 14.65 -20.16
CA TRP A 250 -1.57 13.81 -19.20
C TRP A 250 -1.10 12.37 -19.37
N PRO A 251 -0.72 11.67 -18.28
CA PRO A 251 -0.39 10.26 -18.38
C PRO A 251 -1.61 9.45 -18.82
N ARG A 252 -1.35 8.32 -19.46
CA ARG A 252 -2.36 7.27 -19.63
C ARG A 252 -2.21 6.33 -18.46
N ASP A 253 -3.18 6.32 -17.57
CA ASP A 253 -3.15 5.53 -16.33
C ASP A 253 -4.00 4.27 -16.45
N ASP A 254 -4.13 3.74 -17.67
CA ASP A 254 -5.15 2.73 -18.00
C ASP A 254 -4.89 1.38 -17.30
N ASP A 255 -3.64 1.13 -16.87
CA ASP A 255 -3.21 -0.20 -16.41
C ASP A 255 -2.77 -0.21 -14.94
N ASN A 256 -2.84 0.90 -14.20
CA ASN A 256 -2.44 0.91 -12.79
C ASN A 256 -3.53 0.31 -11.90
N LEU A 257 -3.17 -0.32 -10.76
CA LEU A 257 -4.19 -0.74 -9.80
C LEU A 257 -4.87 0.49 -9.20
N MET A 258 -6.11 0.74 -9.60
CA MET A 258 -6.97 1.78 -9.07
C MET A 258 -8.16 1.14 -8.35
N ILE A 259 -8.28 1.42 -7.06
CA ILE A 259 -9.38 0.96 -6.22
C ILE A 259 -10.34 2.15 -6.06
N GLY A 260 -11.34 2.27 -6.93
CA GLY A 260 -12.17 3.48 -7.00
C GLY A 260 -11.35 4.74 -7.31
N ASP A 261 -11.62 5.84 -6.61
CA ASP A 261 -10.83 7.09 -6.69
C ASP A 261 -9.73 7.11 -5.62
N LEU A 262 -8.63 6.37 -5.86
CA LEU A 262 -7.49 6.25 -4.95
C LEU A 262 -7.80 5.64 -3.57
N GLY A 263 -8.57 4.57 -3.57
CA GLY A 263 -8.98 3.81 -2.39
C GLY A 263 -7.99 2.76 -1.92
N CYS A 264 -8.45 2.00 -0.92
CA CYS A 264 -7.75 0.89 -0.29
C CYS A 264 -8.68 -0.31 -0.12
N ILE A 265 -8.10 -1.51 -0.18
CA ILE A 265 -8.71 -2.73 0.37
C ILE A 265 -8.05 -3.00 1.73
N PHE A 266 -8.85 -3.01 2.79
CA PHE A 266 -8.42 -3.35 4.14
C PHE A 266 -8.72 -4.82 4.42
N VAL A 267 -7.74 -5.54 4.97
CA VAL A 267 -7.86 -6.96 5.30
C VAL A 267 -7.74 -7.13 6.81
N PHE A 268 -8.71 -7.82 7.40
CA PHE A 268 -8.80 -8.13 8.81
C PHE A 268 -8.79 -9.64 9.03
N ILE A 269 -8.32 -10.07 10.20
CA ILE A 269 -8.24 -11.48 10.59
C ILE A 269 -8.79 -11.71 11.98
N ASP A 270 -9.64 -12.73 12.12
CA ASP A 270 -10.10 -13.25 13.40
C ASP A 270 -9.04 -14.18 14.04
N ASP A 271 -9.17 -14.45 15.34
CA ASP A 271 -8.30 -15.38 16.08
C ASP A 271 -8.29 -16.82 15.51
N ASP A 272 -9.35 -17.22 14.79
CA ASP A 272 -9.45 -18.54 14.13
C ASP A 272 -8.85 -18.57 12.72
N GLY A 273 -8.31 -17.43 12.25
CA GLY A 273 -7.71 -17.29 10.93
C GLY A 273 -8.68 -16.90 9.81
N ARG A 274 -9.96 -16.66 10.12
CA ARG A 274 -10.93 -16.17 9.14
C ARG A 274 -10.58 -14.75 8.68
N ILE A 275 -10.66 -14.52 7.38
CA ILE A 275 -10.42 -13.22 6.75
C ILE A 275 -11.74 -12.47 6.55
N HIS A 276 -11.70 -11.17 6.85
CA HIS A 276 -12.69 -10.18 6.44
C HIS A 276 -11.99 -9.08 5.64
N ALA A 277 -12.72 -8.43 4.75
CA ALA A 277 -12.17 -7.32 3.99
C ALA A 277 -13.25 -6.29 3.65
N GLY A 278 -12.82 -5.07 3.42
CA GLY A 278 -13.64 -3.98 2.92
C GLY A 278 -12.83 -3.08 1.99
N GLU A 279 -13.54 -2.48 1.04
CA GLU A 279 -13.00 -1.49 0.11
C GLU A 279 -13.52 -0.11 0.47
N SER A 280 -12.65 0.89 0.47
CA SER A 280 -13.02 2.29 0.70
C SER A 280 -12.25 3.20 -0.25
N CYS A 281 -12.91 4.25 -0.75
CA CYS A 281 -12.34 5.29 -1.61
C CYS A 281 -12.85 6.68 -1.19
N TYR A 282 -12.33 7.76 -1.78
CA TYR A 282 -12.66 9.15 -1.40
C TYR A 282 -14.01 9.66 -1.95
#